data_AF-A0A5N5UUR0-F1
#
_entry.id   AF-A0A5N5UUR0-F1
#
_cell.length_a   1.000
_cell.length_b   1.000
_cell.length_c   1.000
_cell.angle_alpha   90.00
_cell.angle_beta   90.00
_cell.angle_gamma   90.00
#
_symmetry.space_group_name_H-M   'P 1'
#
loop_
_entity.id
_entity.type
_entity.pdbx_description
1 polymer ?
#
loop_
_entity_poly.entity_id
_entity_poly.type
_entity_poly.pdbx_seq_one_letter_code
_entity_poly.pdbx_strand_id
1 'polypeptide(L)'
;MSTPIGEQTAVAQKVVADAKKLWLDAAAQSDSAEGLGIDGRIALVHGLVDLWVKGCVTWLDLLLKNGAAFFPGTAPAAAPLPSEPVTVAPKPFTRTVECACPLERVGQPAVKIPTSAVAFEPAVLPPGHTEFRLVLTNHSFVGANYTATIRLTPNAPGPDVAAEDLVPEEKVVTVGL
;
A
#
# COMPACT_ATOMS: atom_id res chain seq x y z
N MET A 1 -9.93 5.05 25.69
CA MET A 1 -10.13 5.14 24.23
C MET A 1 -10.41 3.74 23.71
N SER A 2 -11.54 3.55 23.02
CA SER A 2 -11.86 2.29 22.32
C SER A 2 -10.88 2.09 21.16
N THR A 3 -10.40 0.86 20.97
CA THR A 3 -9.65 0.51 19.76
C THR A 3 -10.62 0.29 18.60
N PRO A 4 -10.21 0.52 17.33
CA PRO A 4 -11.07 0.29 16.16
C PRO A 4 -11.69 -1.12 16.14
N ILE A 5 -10.92 -2.14 16.54
CA ILE A 5 -11.38 -3.53 16.65
C ILE A 5 -12.42 -3.71 17.77
N GLY A 6 -12.30 -2.95 18.87
CA GLY A 6 -13.29 -2.93 19.94
C GLY A 6 -14.62 -2.32 19.48
N GLU A 7 -14.57 -1.24 18.70
CA GLU A 7 -15.77 -0.61 18.13
C GLU A 7 -16.49 -1.53 17.13
N GLN A 8 -15.73 -2.20 16.25
CA GLN A 8 -16.29 -3.21 15.32
C GLN A 8 -16.96 -4.37 16.05
N THR A 9 -16.29 -4.88 17.09
CA THR A 9 -16.82 -5.99 17.90
C THR A 9 -18.13 -5.60 18.58
N ALA A 10 -18.21 -4.38 19.12
CA ALA A 10 -19.43 -3.88 19.76
C ALA A 10 -20.59 -3.75 18.76
N VAL A 11 -20.35 -3.26 17.54
CA VAL A 11 -21.38 -3.15 16.49
C VAL A 11 -21.85 -4.53 16.06
N ALA A 12 -20.94 -5.49 15.84
CA ALA A 12 -21.30 -6.86 15.49
C ALA A 12 -22.14 -7.53 16.58
N GLN A 13 -21.74 -7.40 17.85
CA GLN A 13 -22.49 -7.93 18.99
C GLN A 13 -23.89 -7.33 19.09
N LYS A 14 -24.03 -6.02 18.86
CA LYS A 14 -25.33 -5.35 18.86
C LYS A 14 -26.24 -5.88 17.76
N VAL A 15 -25.76 -5.99 16.52
CA VAL A 15 -26.56 -6.52 15.40
C VAL A 15 -27.02 -7.95 15.68
N VAL A 16 -26.14 -8.80 16.25
CA VAL A 16 -26.51 -10.17 16.64
C VAL A 16 -27.56 -10.18 17.74
N ALA A 17 -27.44 -9.32 18.75
CA ALA A 17 -28.41 -9.22 19.84
C ALA A 17 -29.78 -8.75 19.35
N ASP A 18 -29.82 -7.73 18.49
CA ASP A 18 -31.05 -7.18 17.93
C ASP A 18 -31.73 -8.21 16.99
N ALA A 19 -30.96 -8.93 16.17
CA ALA A 19 -31.49 -9.98 15.31
C ALA A 19 -32.06 -11.15 16.14
N LYS A 20 -31.34 -11.57 17.19
CA LYS A 20 -31.81 -12.61 18.10
C LYS A 20 -33.13 -12.22 18.74
N LYS A 21 -33.29 -10.96 19.15
CA LYS A 21 -34.55 -10.46 19.72
C LYS A 21 -35.71 -10.61 18.73
N LEU A 22 -35.55 -10.15 17.48
CA LEU A 22 -36.58 -10.28 16.44
C LEU A 22 -37.01 -11.75 16.21
N TRP A 23 -36.04 -12.67 16.19
CA TRP A 23 -36.34 -14.10 16.05
C TRP A 23 -37.07 -14.69 17.25
N LEU A 24 -36.68 -14.32 18.47
CA LEU A 24 -37.36 -14.78 19.68
C LEU A 24 -38.78 -14.24 19.77
N ASP A 25 -38.99 -12.96 19.44
CA ASP A 25 -40.31 -12.34 19.43
C ASP A 25 -41.23 -13.02 18.40
N ALA A 26 -40.72 -13.34 17.21
CA ALA A 26 -41.46 -14.07 16.19
C ALA A 26 -41.74 -15.52 16.57
N ALA A 27 -40.80 -16.20 17.23
CA ALA A 27 -41.01 -17.56 17.74
C ALA A 27 -42.12 -17.58 18.80
N ALA A 28 -42.09 -16.64 19.76
CA ALA A 28 -43.13 -16.53 20.78
C ALA A 28 -44.52 -16.26 20.20
N GLN A 29 -44.61 -15.45 19.14
CA GLN A 29 -45.87 -15.23 18.41
C GLN A 29 -46.30 -16.45 17.60
N SER A 30 -45.35 -17.23 17.06
CA SER A 30 -45.67 -18.47 16.36
C SER A 30 -46.24 -19.55 17.27
N ASP A 31 -45.80 -19.56 18.54
CA ASP A 31 -46.26 -20.52 19.56
C ASP A 31 -47.57 -20.09 20.24
N SER A 32 -48.10 -18.90 19.92
CA SER A 32 -49.38 -18.43 20.46
C SER A 32 -50.56 -19.14 19.78
N ALA A 33 -51.73 -19.14 20.44
CA ALA A 33 -52.95 -19.73 19.87
C ALA A 33 -53.41 -19.03 18.57
N GLU A 34 -52.97 -17.80 18.34
CA GLU A 34 -53.26 -17.00 17.14
C GLU A 34 -52.25 -17.28 16.00
N GLY A 35 -51.07 -17.81 16.36
CA GLY A 35 -49.97 -18.11 15.45
C GLY A 35 -49.32 -16.86 14.83
N LEU A 36 -48.19 -17.07 14.16
CA LEU A 36 -47.51 -16.02 13.40
C LEU A 36 -48.22 -15.85 12.05
N GLY A 37 -49.30 -15.06 12.07
CA GLY A 37 -50.06 -14.67 10.88
C GLY A 37 -49.20 -14.00 9.81
N ILE A 38 -49.79 -13.79 8.62
CA ILE A 38 -49.07 -13.22 7.46
C ILE A 38 -48.48 -11.84 7.80
N ASP A 39 -49.22 -10.99 8.50
CA ASP A 39 -48.75 -9.67 8.89
C ASP A 39 -47.54 -9.71 9.85
N GLY A 40 -47.52 -10.67 10.79
CA GLY A 40 -46.40 -10.89 11.70
C GLY A 40 -45.13 -11.33 10.96
N ARG A 41 -45.26 -12.19 9.95
CA ARG A 41 -44.14 -12.60 9.09
C ARG A 41 -43.60 -11.43 8.27
N ILE A 42 -44.49 -10.59 7.71
CA ILE A 42 -44.09 -9.40 6.97
C ILE A 42 -43.37 -8.40 7.88
N ALA A 43 -43.85 -8.20 9.11
CA ALA A 43 -43.20 -7.33 10.09
C ALA A 43 -41.80 -7.84 10.48
N LEU A 44 -41.65 -9.16 10.67
CA LEU A 44 -40.34 -9.78 10.95
C LEU A 44 -39.34 -9.52 9.81
N VAL A 45 -39.74 -9.79 8.55
CA VAL A 45 -38.85 -9.59 7.39
C VAL A 45 -38.44 -8.12 7.27
N HIS A 46 -39.37 -7.18 7.44
CA HIS A 46 -39.04 -5.76 7.44
C HIS A 46 -38.07 -5.40 8.56
N GLY A 47 -38.28 -5.91 9.77
CA GLY A 47 -37.38 -5.68 10.90
C GLY A 47 -35.96 -6.20 10.64
N LEU A 48 -35.84 -7.38 10.04
CA LEU A 48 -34.54 -7.97 9.68
C LEU A 48 -33.82 -7.17 8.59
N VAL A 49 -34.55 -6.73 7.55
CA VAL A 49 -33.98 -5.91 6.46
C VAL A 49 -33.56 -4.53 6.99
N ASP A 50 -34.39 -3.88 7.79
CA ASP A 50 -34.06 -2.59 8.42
C ASP A 50 -32.82 -2.72 9.34
N LEU A 51 -32.74 -3.79 10.13
CA LEU A 51 -31.58 -4.08 10.95
C LEU A 51 -30.33 -4.32 10.11
N TRP A 52 -30.44 -5.04 8.99
CA TRP A 52 -29.31 -5.27 8.08
C TRP A 52 -28.81 -3.97 7.47
N VAL A 53 -29.70 -3.12 6.96
CA VAL A 53 -29.34 -1.81 6.39
C VAL A 53 -28.68 -0.92 7.44
N LYS A 54 -29.24 -0.83 8.65
CA LYS A 54 -28.63 -0.06 9.76
C LYS A 54 -27.26 -0.62 10.17
N GLY A 55 -27.10 -1.93 10.17
CA GLY A 55 -25.83 -2.61 10.40
C GLY A 55 -24.78 -2.21 9.36
N CYS A 56 -25.13 -2.26 8.07
CA CYS A 56 -24.25 -1.85 6.97
C CYS A 56 -23.86 -0.37 7.06
N VAL A 57 -24.80 0.53 7.34
CA VAL A 57 -24.51 1.97 7.51
C VAL A 57 -23.56 2.20 8.68
N THR A 58 -23.76 1.52 9.81
CA THR A 58 -22.87 1.63 10.98
C THR A 58 -21.47 1.09 10.68
N TRP A 59 -21.38 -0.01 9.92
CA TRP A 59 -20.09 -0.55 9.46
C TRP A 59 -19.36 0.41 8.51
N LEU A 60 -20.09 1.06 7.60
CA LEU A 60 -19.53 2.06 6.70
C LEU A 60 -19.04 3.30 7.46
N ASP A 61 -19.79 3.78 8.44
CA ASP A 61 -19.38 4.89 9.30
C ASP A 61 -18.08 4.59 10.05
N LEU A 62 -17.97 3.37 10.62
CA LEU A 62 -16.75 2.91 11.26
C LEU A 62 -15.57 2.81 10.29
N LEU A 63 -15.81 2.36 9.04
CA LEU A 63 -14.78 2.31 8.01
C LEU A 63 -14.29 3.72 7.66
N LEU A 64 -15.21 4.67 7.45
CA LEU A 64 -14.87 6.05 7.12
C LEU A 64 -14.14 6.75 8.26
N LYS A 65 -14.56 6.50 9.51
CA LYS A 65 -13.95 7.05 10.72
C LYS A 65 -12.55 6.50 10.99
N ASN A 66 -12.32 5.21 10.76
CA ASN A 66 -11.06 4.53 11.12
C ASN A 66 -10.10 4.33 9.93
N GLY A 67 -10.55 4.55 8.69
CA GLY A 67 -9.72 4.43 7.50
C GLY A 67 -9.00 3.07 7.40
N ALA A 68 -7.69 3.09 7.11
CA ALA A 68 -6.89 1.88 6.99
C ALA A 68 -6.93 1.04 8.29
N ALA A 69 -6.92 1.67 9.46
CA ALA A 69 -6.92 1.00 10.78
C ALA A 69 -8.19 0.19 11.06
N PHE A 70 -9.20 0.28 10.19
CA PHE A 70 -10.37 -0.58 10.19
C PHE A 70 -10.03 -2.03 9.83
N PHE A 71 -9.05 -2.26 8.96
CA PHE A 71 -8.67 -3.62 8.57
C PHE A 71 -7.56 -4.15 9.48
N PRO A 72 -7.77 -5.28 10.19
CA PRO A 72 -6.72 -5.85 11.02
C PRO A 72 -5.51 -6.24 10.15
N GLY A 73 -4.31 -5.84 10.58
CA GLY A 73 -3.06 -6.14 9.87
C GLY A 73 -2.56 -5.04 8.93
N THR A 74 -3.27 -3.93 8.76
CA THR A 74 -2.71 -2.74 8.10
C THR A 74 -1.85 -1.96 9.09
N ALA A 75 -0.72 -2.54 9.50
CA ALA A 75 0.37 -1.70 9.96
C ALA A 75 0.67 -0.65 8.86
N PRO A 76 1.14 0.57 9.20
CA PRO A 76 1.69 1.44 8.17
C PRO A 76 2.68 0.60 7.37
N ALA A 77 2.49 0.54 6.05
CA ALA A 77 3.36 -0.25 5.18
C ALA A 77 4.80 0.08 5.55
N ALA A 78 5.56 -0.91 6.03
CA ALA A 78 6.97 -0.73 6.32
C ALA A 78 7.62 -0.13 5.07
N ALA A 79 8.56 0.79 5.26
CA ALA A 79 9.24 1.42 4.13
C ALA A 79 9.73 0.31 3.18
N PRO A 80 9.51 0.46 1.85
CA PRO A 80 9.97 -0.50 0.86
C PRO A 80 11.44 -0.84 1.11
N LEU A 81 11.77 -2.12 1.05
CA LEU A 81 13.16 -2.52 1.16
C LEU A 81 13.92 -1.90 -0.03
N PRO A 82 15.12 -1.35 0.20
CA PRO A 82 15.98 -0.92 -0.90
C PRO A 82 16.25 -2.07 -1.86
N SER A 83 16.54 -1.73 -3.12
CA SER A 83 16.96 -2.72 -4.10
C SER A 83 18.24 -3.45 -3.66
N GLU A 84 18.53 -4.53 -4.38
CA GLU A 84 19.87 -5.11 -4.36
C GLU A 84 20.92 -4.06 -4.76
N PRO A 85 22.15 -4.14 -4.20
CA PRO A 85 23.24 -3.26 -4.58
C PRO A 85 23.55 -3.34 -6.07
N VAL A 86 23.59 -2.18 -6.72
CA VAL A 86 24.08 -2.05 -8.09
C VAL A 86 25.56 -1.69 -8.05
N THR A 87 26.40 -2.57 -8.59
CA THR A 87 27.84 -2.34 -8.66
C THR A 87 28.21 -1.49 -9.87
N VAL A 88 29.09 -0.50 -9.73
CA VAL A 88 29.67 0.33 -10.80
C VAL A 88 31.19 0.36 -10.71
N ALA A 89 31.85 0.69 -11.82
CA ALA A 89 33.30 0.82 -11.82
C ALA A 89 33.76 1.94 -10.86
N PRO A 90 34.85 1.74 -10.10
CA PRO A 90 35.39 2.78 -9.23
C PRO A 90 35.97 3.92 -10.07
N LYS A 91 35.78 5.16 -9.61
CA LYS A 91 36.33 6.38 -10.23
C LYS A 91 36.96 7.28 -9.16
N PRO A 92 37.99 8.07 -9.49
CA PRO A 92 38.71 8.90 -8.53
C PRO A 92 38.00 10.21 -8.15
N PHE A 93 36.75 10.40 -8.56
CA PHE A 93 35.95 11.60 -8.29
C PHE A 93 34.52 11.24 -7.89
N THR A 94 33.83 12.22 -7.31
CA THR A 94 32.44 12.11 -6.87
C THR A 94 31.49 12.07 -8.07
N ARG A 95 30.45 11.23 -8.01
CA ARG A 95 29.44 11.09 -9.08
C ARG A 95 28.03 11.22 -8.51
N THR A 96 27.16 12.00 -9.15
CA THR A 96 25.72 12.02 -8.85
C THR A 96 25.03 10.88 -9.59
N VAL A 97 24.15 10.16 -8.90
CA VAL A 97 23.36 9.05 -9.47
C VAL A 97 21.95 9.54 -9.77
N GLU A 98 21.52 9.43 -11.02
CA GLU A 98 20.18 9.84 -11.45
C GLU A 98 19.57 8.81 -12.42
N CYS A 99 18.25 8.74 -12.48
CA CYS A 99 17.56 7.99 -13.54
C CYS A 99 17.52 8.83 -14.83
N ALA A 100 18.09 8.32 -15.92
CA ALA A 100 18.00 8.97 -17.23
C ALA A 100 16.58 8.90 -17.82
N CYS A 101 15.82 7.85 -17.49
CA CYS A 101 14.46 7.60 -17.97
C CYS A 101 13.56 7.01 -16.87
N PRO A 102 12.23 7.09 -17.01
CA PRO A 102 11.29 6.35 -16.15
C PRO A 102 11.59 4.85 -16.16
N LEU A 103 11.39 4.18 -15.02
CA LEU A 103 11.67 2.76 -14.88
C LEU A 103 10.53 1.95 -15.52
N GLU A 104 10.85 0.94 -16.31
CA GLU A 104 9.87 0.11 -17.00
C GLU A 104 9.71 -1.24 -16.32
N ARG A 105 8.47 -1.68 -16.11
CA ARG A 105 8.22 -2.98 -15.46
C ARG A 105 8.62 -4.13 -16.38
N VAL A 106 9.38 -5.08 -15.85
CA VAL A 106 9.75 -6.31 -16.56
C VAL A 106 8.49 -7.09 -16.94
N GLY A 107 8.33 -7.37 -18.23
CA GLY A 107 7.14 -8.06 -18.78
C GLY A 107 5.92 -7.17 -19.02
N GLN A 108 5.94 -5.90 -18.60
CA GLN A 108 4.86 -4.92 -18.83
C GLN A 108 5.43 -3.51 -19.07
N PRO A 109 6.08 -3.24 -20.22
CA PRO A 109 6.77 -1.97 -20.48
C PRO A 109 5.84 -0.75 -20.53
N ALA A 110 4.53 -0.96 -20.66
CA ALA A 110 3.52 0.11 -20.55
C ALA A 110 3.40 0.67 -19.12
N VAL A 111 3.78 -0.10 -18.10
CA VAL A 111 3.78 0.34 -16.70
C VAL A 111 5.13 0.97 -16.38
N LYS A 112 5.12 2.30 -16.15
CA LYS A 112 6.32 3.08 -15.90
C LYS A 112 6.28 3.76 -14.53
N ILE A 113 7.39 3.70 -13.80
CA ILE A 113 7.58 4.46 -12.56
C ILE A 113 8.21 5.82 -12.93
N PRO A 114 7.60 6.96 -12.54
CA PRO A 114 8.22 8.26 -12.73
C PRO A 114 9.50 8.37 -11.89
N THR A 115 10.50 9.08 -12.38
CA THR A 115 11.79 9.24 -11.68
C THR A 115 11.66 9.89 -10.31
N SER A 116 10.62 10.71 -10.09
CA SER A 116 10.31 11.32 -8.78
C SER A 116 9.85 10.32 -7.71
N ALA A 117 9.43 9.12 -8.11
CA ALA A 117 9.03 8.04 -7.21
C ALA A 117 10.21 7.15 -6.77
N VAL A 118 11.44 7.49 -7.19
CA VAL A 118 12.66 6.73 -6.92
C VAL A 118 13.73 7.66 -6.34
N ALA A 119 14.37 7.22 -5.27
CA ALA A 119 15.55 7.82 -4.68
C ALA A 119 16.73 6.84 -4.75
N PHE A 120 17.93 7.33 -4.46
CA PHE A 120 19.16 6.56 -4.49
C PHE A 120 19.87 6.61 -3.14
N GLU A 121 20.46 5.49 -2.75
CA GLU A 121 21.23 5.35 -1.51
C GLU A 121 22.62 4.73 -1.80
N PRO A 122 23.71 5.52 -1.75
CA PRO A 122 23.73 6.98 -1.65
C PRO A 122 23.34 7.66 -2.97
N ALA A 123 22.74 8.86 -2.90
CA ALA A 123 22.44 9.67 -4.09
C ALA A 123 23.69 10.24 -4.77
N VAL A 124 24.77 10.37 -4.01
CA VAL A 124 26.07 10.82 -4.48
C VAL A 124 27.09 9.74 -4.11
N LEU A 125 27.71 9.15 -5.12
CA LEU A 125 28.80 8.18 -4.97
C LEU A 125 30.11 8.93 -4.69
N PRO A 126 30.75 8.73 -3.53
CA PRO A 126 32.07 9.29 -3.27
C PRO A 126 33.15 8.65 -4.15
N PRO A 127 34.37 9.25 -4.21
CA PRO A 127 35.50 8.67 -4.91
C PRO A 127 35.78 7.23 -4.44
N GLY A 128 36.03 6.33 -5.38
CA GLY A 128 36.34 4.92 -5.10
C GLY A 128 35.15 4.04 -4.70
N HIS A 129 33.96 4.61 -4.42
CA HIS A 129 32.77 3.82 -4.12
C HIS A 129 32.21 3.15 -5.39
N THR A 130 31.79 1.90 -5.21
CA THR A 130 31.35 1.01 -6.30
C THR A 130 29.89 0.59 -6.17
N GLU A 131 29.14 1.00 -5.16
CA GLU A 131 27.79 0.49 -4.91
C GLU A 131 26.79 1.61 -4.60
N PHE A 132 25.58 1.47 -5.15
CA PHE A 132 24.41 2.24 -4.77
C PHE A 132 23.15 1.36 -4.85
N ARG A 133 22.06 1.80 -4.22
CA ARG A 133 20.75 1.13 -4.23
C ARG A 133 19.67 2.10 -4.68
N LEU A 134 18.59 1.55 -5.23
CA LEU A 134 17.37 2.28 -5.53
C LEU A 134 16.39 2.11 -4.38
N VAL A 135 15.73 3.20 -3.98
CA VAL A 135 14.76 3.23 -2.89
C VAL A 135 13.46 3.83 -3.43
N LEU A 136 12.33 3.15 -3.22
CA LEU A 136 11.02 3.68 -3.60
C LEU A 136 10.55 4.73 -2.60
N THR A 137 10.22 5.92 -3.10
CA THR A 137 9.53 6.96 -2.31
C THR A 137 8.01 6.81 -2.37
N ASN A 138 7.49 6.14 -3.41
CA ASN A 138 6.08 5.83 -3.56
C ASN A 138 5.83 4.32 -3.47
N HIS A 139 5.08 3.91 -2.44
CA HIS A 139 4.83 2.50 -2.13
C HIS A 139 3.88 1.80 -3.12
N SER A 140 3.25 2.55 -4.04
CA SER A 140 2.32 2.00 -5.04
C SER A 140 3.01 1.12 -6.08
N PHE A 141 4.35 1.16 -6.14
CA PHE A 141 5.17 0.46 -7.13
C PHE A 141 6.00 -0.69 -6.55
N VAL A 142 5.75 -1.08 -5.29
CA VAL A 142 6.40 -2.22 -4.62
C VAL A 142 5.99 -3.56 -5.23
N GLY A 143 6.89 -4.53 -5.19
CA GLY A 143 6.64 -5.94 -5.46
C GLY A 143 6.84 -6.36 -6.91
N ALA A 144 7.65 -5.61 -7.66
CA ALA A 144 7.91 -5.92 -9.07
C ALA A 144 9.36 -5.64 -9.46
N ASN A 145 9.78 -6.28 -10.55
CA ASN A 145 11.08 -6.03 -11.15
C ASN A 145 10.96 -4.93 -12.20
N TYR A 146 11.91 -4.01 -12.19
CA TYR A 146 11.96 -2.87 -13.09
C TYR A 146 13.31 -2.77 -13.76
N THR A 147 13.30 -2.33 -15.02
CA THR A 147 14.50 -2.00 -15.79
C THR A 147 14.63 -0.49 -15.91
N ALA A 148 15.83 0.03 -15.70
CA ALA A 148 16.12 1.45 -15.70
C ALA A 148 17.46 1.75 -16.37
N THR A 149 17.58 2.92 -16.99
CA THR A 149 18.88 3.47 -17.38
C THR A 149 19.30 4.49 -16.33
N ILE A 150 20.38 4.19 -15.63
CA ILE A 150 20.99 5.05 -14.61
C ILE A 150 22.10 5.87 -15.27
N ARG A 151 22.11 7.17 -15.00
CA ARG A 151 23.17 8.09 -15.42
C ARG A 151 24.03 8.46 -14.21
N LEU A 152 25.34 8.30 -14.36
CA LEU A 152 26.33 8.76 -13.39
C LEU A 152 27.02 10.00 -13.94
N THR A 153 26.75 11.15 -13.30
CA THR A 153 27.29 12.44 -13.72
C THR A 153 28.45 12.85 -12.80
N PRO A 154 29.64 13.18 -13.34
CA PRO A 154 30.77 13.64 -12.52
C PRO A 154 30.49 15.00 -11.86
N ASN A 155 30.74 15.10 -10.54
CA ASN A 155 30.67 16.36 -9.80
C ASN A 155 32.08 16.93 -9.65
N ALA A 156 32.37 18.03 -10.36
CA ALA A 156 33.59 18.84 -10.21
C ALA A 156 34.89 18.00 -10.18
N PRO A 157 35.31 17.42 -11.33
CA PRO A 157 36.57 16.68 -11.41
C PRO A 157 37.77 17.56 -10.99
N GLY A 158 38.73 16.96 -10.26
CA GLY A 158 40.02 17.60 -10.02
C GLY A 158 40.82 17.78 -11.33
N PRO A 159 41.89 18.59 -11.33
CA PRO A 159 42.66 18.92 -12.53
C PRO A 159 43.33 17.71 -13.21
N ASP A 160 43.50 16.59 -12.50
CA ASP A 160 44.16 15.36 -12.98
C ASP A 160 43.19 14.30 -13.55
N VAL A 161 41.92 14.62 -13.79
CA VAL A 161 40.95 13.67 -14.34
C VAL A 161 40.98 13.68 -15.87
N ALA A 162 41.09 12.50 -16.50
CA ALA A 162 41.10 12.38 -17.95
C ALA A 162 39.77 12.88 -18.55
N ALA A 163 39.81 13.56 -19.70
CA ALA A 163 38.61 14.11 -20.35
C ALA A 163 37.56 13.03 -20.69
N GLU A 164 38.00 11.80 -20.92
CA GLU A 164 37.17 10.61 -21.16
C GLU A 164 36.30 10.25 -19.95
N ASP A 165 36.81 10.50 -18.74
CA ASP A 165 36.13 10.23 -17.48
C ASP A 165 35.09 11.30 -17.11
N LEU A 166 35.02 12.39 -17.87
CA LEU A 166 34.07 13.49 -17.66
C LEU A 166 32.75 13.27 -18.40
N VAL A 167 32.68 12.26 -19.26
CA VAL A 167 31.46 11.90 -19.98
C VAL A 167 30.52 11.17 -19.03
N PRO A 168 29.24 11.57 -18.92
CA PRO A 168 28.26 10.85 -18.11
C PRO A 168 28.16 9.38 -18.53
N GLU A 169 28.28 8.48 -17.57
CA GLU A 169 28.16 7.04 -17.81
C GLU A 169 26.69 6.64 -17.73
N GLU A 170 26.19 5.91 -18.72
CA GLU A 170 24.85 5.32 -18.70
C GLU A 170 24.93 3.82 -18.49
N LYS A 171 24.15 3.32 -17.53
CA LYS A 171 24.11 1.90 -17.16
C LYS A 171 22.67 1.41 -17.12
N VAL A 172 22.38 0.36 -17.88
CA VAL A 172 21.10 -0.34 -17.79
C VAL A 172 21.15 -1.32 -16.61
N VAL A 173 20.15 -1.24 -15.74
CA VAL A 173 20.03 -2.08 -14.54
C VAL A 173 18.63 -2.68 -14.47
N THR A 174 18.54 -3.89 -13.93
CA THR A 174 17.26 -4.51 -13.57
C THR A 174 17.30 -4.76 -12.07
N VAL A 175 16.29 -4.24 -11.36
CA VAL A 175 16.20 -4.31 -9.90
C VAL A 175 14.81 -4.73 -9.45
N GLY A 176 14.74 -5.49 -8.37
CA GLY A 176 13.51 -5.70 -7.61
C GLY A 176 13.27 -4.55 -6.66
N LEU A 177 12.06 -3.98 -6.71
CA LEU A 177 11.60 -2.87 -5.87
C LEU A 177 10.28 -3.23 -5.18
#